data_AF-A0AA97AZJ2-F1
#
_entry.id   AF-A0AA97AZJ2-F1
#
_cell.length_a   1.000
_cell.length_b   1.000
_cell.length_c   1.000
_cell.angle_alpha   90.00
_cell.angle_beta   90.00
_cell.angle_gamma   90.00
#
_symmetry.space_group_name_H-M   'P 1'
#
loop_
_entity.id
_entity.type
_entity.pdbx_description
1 polymer ?
#
loop_
_entity_poly.entity_id
_entity_poly.type
_entity_poly.pdbx_seq_one_letter_code
_entity_poly.pdbx_strand_id
1 'polypeptide(L)'
;MSDVLFDELQAEIAREMMRDPGSRGLLYVGGPEIRTDLNIAAGLESAPPDLASRIYLLGRRVDLESHPALTPVFLEGDDRIARHEFILWLSENAAYALIQRRGHGATWGFHTSDTAVVDGLISKLQAEYDLQPY
;
A
#
# COMPACT_ATOMS: atom_id res chain seq x y z
N MET A 1 -1.40 -14.58 -12.36
CA MET A 1 -2.34 -13.53 -12.83
C MET A 1 -2.63 -12.52 -11.73
N SER A 2 -2.88 -12.94 -10.48
CA SER A 2 -3.06 -12.04 -9.32
C SER A 2 -1.88 -11.09 -9.09
N ASP A 3 -0.66 -11.61 -9.13
CA ASP A 3 0.55 -10.86 -8.77
C ASP A 3 0.81 -9.71 -9.77
N VAL A 4 0.45 -9.91 -11.05
CA VAL A 4 0.59 -8.90 -12.11
C VAL A 4 -0.28 -7.66 -11.82
N LEU A 5 -1.53 -7.86 -11.38
CA LEU A 5 -2.44 -6.74 -11.08
C LEU A 5 -1.93 -5.91 -9.89
N PHE A 6 -1.44 -6.57 -8.84
CA PHE A 6 -0.90 -5.90 -7.66
C PHE A 6 0.32 -5.05 -8.00
N ASP A 7 1.21 -5.59 -8.83
CA ASP A 7 2.41 -4.93 -9.33
C ASP A 7 2.07 -3.74 -10.24
N GLU A 8 1.12 -3.92 -11.18
CA GLU A 8 0.66 -2.86 -12.08
C GLU A 8 -0.04 -1.72 -11.34
N LEU A 9 -0.87 -2.02 -10.34
CA LEU A 9 -1.55 -1.01 -9.53
C LEU A 9 -0.58 -0.17 -8.72
N GLN A 10 0.46 -0.77 -8.12
CA GLN A 10 1.50 -0.01 -7.43
C GLN A 10 2.18 0.99 -8.37
N ALA A 11 2.53 0.56 -9.58
CA ALA A 11 3.15 1.42 -10.58
C ALA A 11 2.21 2.54 -11.05
N GLU A 12 0.91 2.23 -11.23
CA GLU A 12 -0.09 3.23 -11.61
C GLU A 12 -0.30 4.28 -10.50
N ILE A 13 -0.44 3.84 -9.26
CA ILE A 13 -0.64 4.74 -8.12
C ILE A 13 0.57 5.66 -7.94
N ALA A 14 1.79 5.14 -8.06
CA ALA A 14 3.00 5.97 -8.07
C ALA A 14 2.94 7.04 -9.16
N ARG A 15 2.53 6.67 -10.38
CA ARG A 15 2.40 7.61 -11.50
C ARG A 15 1.36 8.69 -11.23
N GLU A 16 0.22 8.34 -10.65
CA GLU A 16 -0.81 9.31 -10.29
C GLU A 16 -0.34 10.28 -9.19
N MET A 17 0.36 9.77 -8.17
CA MET A 17 0.97 10.62 -7.14
C MET A 17 2.01 11.58 -7.71
N MET A 18 2.82 11.12 -8.67
CA MET A 18 3.81 11.97 -9.34
C MET A 18 3.19 12.98 -10.31
N ARG A 19 1.97 12.72 -10.80
CA ARG A 19 1.23 13.66 -11.67
C ARG A 19 0.73 14.87 -10.90
N ASP A 20 0.32 14.68 -9.65
CA ASP A 20 -0.10 15.75 -8.74
C ASP A 20 0.46 15.53 -7.32
N PRO A 21 1.74 15.85 -7.07
CA PRO A 21 2.38 15.60 -5.78
C PRO A 21 1.78 16.40 -4.62
N GLY A 22 1.04 17.48 -4.92
CA GLY A 22 0.37 18.32 -3.94
C GLY A 22 -0.95 17.72 -3.43
N SER A 23 -1.53 16.76 -4.16
CA SER A 23 -2.76 16.08 -3.74
C SER A 23 -2.52 15.30 -2.46
N ARG A 24 -3.32 15.60 -1.43
CA ARG A 24 -3.27 14.85 -0.18
C ARG A 24 -3.82 13.45 -0.39
N GLY A 25 -3.23 12.50 0.31
CA GLY A 25 -3.64 11.11 0.23
C GLY A 25 -2.97 10.23 1.26
N LEU A 26 -3.50 9.02 1.35
CA LEU A 26 -3.06 7.97 2.24
C LEU A 26 -3.02 6.67 1.45
N LEU A 27 -1.87 6.02 1.45
CA LEU A 27 -1.66 4.74 0.80
C LEU A 27 -1.08 3.74 1.80
N TYR A 28 -1.72 2.59 1.90
CA TYR A 28 -1.18 1.40 2.55
C TYR A 28 -0.93 0.34 1.50
N VAL A 29 0.30 -0.16 1.42
CA VAL A 29 0.66 -1.33 0.63
C VAL A 29 1.12 -2.41 1.60
N GLY A 30 0.41 -3.53 1.63
CA GLY A 30 0.70 -4.65 2.52
C GLY A 30 1.08 -5.90 1.76
N GLY A 31 2.04 -6.65 2.30
CA GLY A 31 2.47 -7.93 1.75
C GLY A 31 3.32 -8.72 2.74
N PRO A 32 3.81 -9.91 2.33
CA PRO A 32 4.60 -10.77 3.21
C PRO A 32 5.93 -10.12 3.64
N GLU A 33 6.48 -9.25 2.79
CA GLU A 33 7.81 -8.66 2.93
C GLU A 33 7.82 -7.24 2.39
N ILE A 34 8.55 -6.35 3.07
CA ILE A 34 8.85 -5.01 2.61
C ILE A 34 10.26 -5.03 1.99
N ARG A 35 10.33 -4.78 0.68
CA ARG A 35 11.55 -4.86 -0.12
C ARG A 35 11.84 -3.58 -0.88
N THR A 36 13.10 -3.33 -1.22
CA THR A 36 13.50 -2.17 -2.05
C THR A 36 12.95 -2.20 -3.46
N ASP A 37 12.69 -3.40 -4.01
CA ASP A 37 12.28 -3.63 -5.39
C ASP A 37 10.77 -3.51 -5.65
N LEU A 38 10.00 -3.04 -4.66
CA LEU A 38 8.57 -2.84 -4.84
C LEU A 38 8.30 -1.74 -5.87
N ASN A 39 7.33 -1.97 -6.77
CA ASN A 39 7.00 -1.01 -7.84
C ASN A 39 6.59 0.37 -7.32
N ILE A 40 5.95 0.44 -6.14
CA ILE A 40 5.63 1.71 -5.49
C ILE A 40 6.89 2.47 -5.07
N ALA A 41 7.94 1.77 -4.64
CA ALA A 41 9.21 2.37 -4.27
C ALA A 41 9.96 2.89 -5.50
N ALA A 42 10.08 2.05 -6.53
CA ALA A 42 10.69 2.44 -7.80
C ALA A 42 9.97 3.64 -8.44
N GLY A 43 8.63 3.66 -8.40
CA GLY A 43 7.84 4.76 -8.95
C GLY A 43 7.95 6.10 -8.19
N LEU A 44 8.49 6.08 -6.97
CA LEU A 44 8.62 7.26 -6.09
C LEU A 44 10.07 7.63 -5.78
N GLU A 45 11.04 7.03 -6.46
CA GLU A 45 12.46 7.32 -6.29
C GLU A 45 12.78 8.81 -6.51
N SER A 46 12.05 9.45 -7.44
CA SER A 46 12.17 10.88 -7.76
C SER A 46 11.09 11.75 -7.11
N ALA A 47 10.36 11.23 -6.11
CA ALA A 47 9.31 11.97 -5.42
C ALA A 47 9.87 13.25 -4.78
N PRO A 48 9.16 14.39 -4.92
CA PRO A 48 9.63 15.63 -4.34
C PRO A 48 9.53 15.57 -2.80
N PRO A 49 10.39 16.30 -2.06
CA PRO A 49 10.40 16.26 -0.59
C PRO A 49 9.08 16.69 0.07
N ASP A 50 8.24 17.42 -0.66
CA ASP A 50 6.95 17.95 -0.23
C ASP A 50 5.75 17.14 -0.75
N LEU A 51 5.97 15.88 -1.19
CA LEU A 51 4.89 14.96 -1.53
C LEU A 51 3.85 14.92 -0.39
N ALA A 52 2.63 15.35 -0.70
CA ALA A 52 1.58 15.54 0.31
C ALA A 52 0.94 14.22 0.78
N SER A 53 1.08 13.16 -0.02
CA SER A 53 0.54 11.84 0.28
C SER A 53 1.43 11.08 1.27
N ARG A 54 0.80 10.45 2.27
CA ARG A 54 1.47 9.57 3.23
C ARG A 54 1.40 8.13 2.75
N ILE A 55 2.54 7.45 2.74
CA ILE A 55 2.65 6.12 2.14
C ILE A 55 3.28 5.17 3.16
N TYR A 56 2.58 4.09 3.44
CA TYR A 56 2.94 3.11 4.44
C TYR A 56 3.12 1.74 3.80
N LEU A 57 4.26 1.11 4.05
CA LEU A 57 4.55 -0.25 3.59
C LEU A 57 4.47 -1.20 4.77
N LEU A 58 3.59 -2.21 4.70
CA LEU A 58 3.28 -3.13 5.79
C LEU A 58 3.75 -4.54 5.45
N GLY A 59 4.52 -5.15 6.34
CA GLY A 59 5.02 -6.51 6.15
C GLY A 59 6.24 -6.81 7.01
N ARG A 60 6.89 -7.95 6.78
CA ARG A 60 8.15 -8.29 7.46
C ARG A 60 9.31 -7.49 6.87
N ARG A 61 10.27 -7.12 7.72
CA ARG A 61 11.49 -6.44 7.28
C ARG A 61 12.37 -7.39 6.47
N VAL A 62 12.81 -6.95 5.29
CA VAL A 62 13.85 -7.64 4.51
C VAL A 62 15.01 -6.70 4.27
N ASP A 63 14.92 -5.83 3.25
CA ASP A 63 16.07 -5.05 2.78
C ASP A 63 15.74 -3.59 2.46
N LEU A 64 14.50 -3.12 2.68
CA LEU A 64 14.12 -1.74 2.34
C LEU A 64 15.06 -0.74 3.03
N GLU A 65 15.94 -0.13 2.23
CA GLU A 65 16.76 1.02 2.61
C GLU A 65 15.87 2.24 2.89
N SER A 66 16.40 3.24 3.59
CA SER A 66 15.65 4.46 3.91
C SER A 66 15.16 5.14 2.63
N HIS A 67 13.84 5.19 2.41
CA HIS A 67 13.22 5.89 1.28
C HIS A 67 12.47 7.14 1.79
N PRO A 68 12.72 8.34 1.24
CA PRO A 68 12.21 9.60 1.81
C PRO A 68 10.68 9.72 1.76
N ALA A 69 10.04 9.13 0.75
CA ALA A 69 8.58 9.16 0.58
C ALA A 69 7.81 7.99 1.24
N LEU A 70 8.50 7.00 1.80
CA LEU A 70 7.86 5.75 2.26
C LEU A 70 8.12 5.56 3.76
N THR A 71 7.07 5.19 4.49
CA THR A 71 7.14 4.85 5.91
C THR A 71 6.95 3.34 6.08
N PRO A 72 8.00 2.57 6.38
CA PRO A 72 7.83 1.15 6.65
C PRO A 72 7.18 0.92 8.03
N VAL A 73 6.24 -0.01 8.08
CA VAL A 73 5.53 -0.47 9.28
C VAL A 73 5.73 -1.98 9.38
N PHE A 74 6.53 -2.41 10.34
CA PHE A 74 6.93 -3.81 10.45
C PHE A 74 5.92 -4.62 11.25
N LEU A 75 5.33 -5.63 10.59
CA LEU A 75 4.34 -6.52 11.19
C LEU A 75 4.98 -7.88 11.47
N GLU A 76 5.87 -7.93 12.44
CA GLU A 76 6.57 -9.15 12.81
C GLU A 76 5.63 -10.16 13.49
N GLY A 77 5.62 -11.40 12.99
CA GLY A 77 4.82 -12.48 13.59
C GLY A 77 3.34 -12.52 13.20
N ASP A 78 2.86 -11.64 12.30
CA ASP A 78 1.49 -11.74 11.78
C ASP A 78 1.40 -12.68 10.56
N ASP A 79 1.09 -13.95 10.80
CA ASP A 79 0.94 -14.97 9.76
C ASP A 79 -0.18 -14.66 8.76
N ARG A 80 -1.13 -13.76 9.09
CA ARG A 80 -2.21 -13.37 8.18
C ARG A 80 -1.65 -12.65 6.97
N ILE A 81 -0.63 -11.79 7.16
CA ILE A 81 -0.03 -11.02 6.07
C ILE A 81 0.91 -11.86 5.20
N ALA A 82 1.41 -12.99 5.72
CA ALA A 82 2.28 -13.88 4.96
C ALA A 82 1.59 -14.52 3.73
N ARG A 83 0.26 -14.54 3.70
CA ARG A 83 -0.55 -15.18 2.62
C ARG A 83 -1.39 -14.20 1.80
N HIS A 84 -1.36 -12.91 2.15
CA HIS A 84 -2.20 -11.90 1.53
C HIS A 84 -1.37 -10.70 1.13
N GLU A 85 -1.86 -9.99 0.14
CA GLU A 85 -1.35 -8.69 -0.24
C GLU A 85 -2.52 -7.73 -0.45
N PHE A 86 -2.29 -6.46 -0.14
CA PHE A 86 -3.32 -5.45 -0.23
C PHE A 86 -2.79 -4.07 -0.59
N ILE A 87 -3.65 -3.29 -1.23
CA ILE A 87 -3.49 -1.87 -1.50
C ILE A 87 -4.75 -1.19 -0.96
N LEU A 88 -4.59 -0.21 -0.08
CA LEU A 88 -5.68 0.68 0.33
C LEU A 88 -5.23 2.10 0.03
N TRP A 89 -5.86 2.75 -0.94
CA TRP A 89 -5.53 4.09 -1.38
C TRP A 89 -6.75 5.00 -1.26
N LEU A 90 -6.58 6.09 -0.53
CA LEU A 90 -7.57 7.16 -0.41
C LEU A 90 -6.88 8.50 -0.61
N SER A 91 -7.29 9.26 -1.60
CA SER A 91 -6.79 10.60 -1.90
C SER A 91 -7.95 11.55 -2.15
N GLU A 92 -7.64 12.83 -2.36
CA GLU A 92 -8.64 13.84 -2.76
C GLU A 92 -9.34 13.48 -4.09
N ASN A 93 -8.66 12.72 -4.96
CA ASN A 93 -9.10 12.47 -6.33
C ASN A 93 -9.44 10.99 -6.61
N ALA A 94 -9.07 10.06 -5.72
CA ALA A 94 -9.24 8.63 -5.94
C ALA A 94 -9.48 7.86 -4.65
N ALA A 95 -10.24 6.78 -4.76
CA ALA A 95 -10.36 5.75 -3.73
C ALA A 95 -10.24 4.38 -4.40
N TYR A 96 -9.38 3.52 -3.87
CA TYR A 96 -9.24 2.16 -4.36
C TYR A 96 -8.78 1.22 -3.24
N ALA A 97 -9.36 0.03 -3.21
CA ALA A 97 -8.87 -1.06 -2.39
C ALA A 97 -8.69 -2.31 -3.26
N LEU A 98 -7.61 -3.03 -3.02
CA LEU A 98 -7.38 -4.40 -3.47
C LEU A 98 -6.93 -5.21 -2.25
N ILE A 99 -7.52 -6.37 -2.04
CA ILE A 99 -7.07 -7.37 -1.07
C ILE A 99 -7.14 -8.71 -1.78
N GLN A 100 -6.03 -9.43 -1.85
CA GLN A 100 -6.03 -10.74 -2.48
C GLN A 100 -5.12 -11.72 -1.77
N ARG A 101 -5.41 -13.00 -1.99
CA ARG A 101 -4.52 -14.07 -1.56
C ARG A 101 -3.37 -14.22 -2.57
N ARG A 102 -2.16 -14.47 -2.07
CA ARG A 102 -0.97 -14.73 -2.90
C ARG A 102 -0.65 -16.23 -2.97
N GLY A 103 0.06 -16.63 -4.03
CA GLY A 103 0.64 -17.96 -4.19
C GLY A 103 -0.23 -18.98 -4.95
N HIS A 104 0.31 -20.19 -5.15
CA HIS A 104 -0.38 -21.24 -5.91
C HIS A 104 -1.75 -21.60 -5.29
N GLY A 105 -2.80 -21.52 -6.11
CA GLY A 105 -4.18 -21.75 -5.66
C GLY A 105 -4.82 -20.54 -4.97
N ALA A 106 -4.32 -19.32 -5.20
CA ALA A 106 -5.06 -18.09 -4.89
C ALA A 106 -6.40 -18.08 -5.65
N THR A 107 -7.50 -18.23 -4.91
CA THR A 107 -8.85 -18.41 -5.47
C THR A 107 -9.73 -17.18 -5.33
N TRP A 108 -9.26 -16.13 -4.65
CA TRP A 108 -10.06 -14.95 -4.40
C TRP A 108 -9.21 -13.67 -4.32
N GLY A 109 -9.85 -12.59 -4.78
CA GLY A 109 -9.43 -11.22 -4.57
C GLY A 109 -10.69 -10.38 -4.42
N PHE A 110 -10.60 -9.32 -3.63
CA PHE A 110 -11.61 -8.30 -3.46
C PHE A 110 -11.01 -6.98 -3.90
N HIS A 111 -11.71 -6.23 -4.74
CA HIS A 111 -11.33 -4.88 -5.06
C HIS A 111 -12.56 -3.97 -5.18
N THR A 112 -12.38 -2.69 -4.88
CA THR A 112 -13.45 -1.69 -4.94
C THR A 112 -12.88 -0.30 -5.14
N SER A 113 -13.67 0.57 -5.77
CA SER A 113 -13.44 2.03 -5.82
C SER A 113 -14.47 2.81 -4.99
N ASP A 114 -15.34 2.11 -4.24
CA ASP A 114 -16.30 2.76 -3.36
C ASP A 114 -15.59 3.43 -2.18
N THR A 115 -15.66 4.75 -2.12
CA THR A 115 -14.96 5.56 -1.11
C THR A 115 -15.33 5.19 0.32
N ALA A 116 -16.59 4.90 0.61
CA ALA A 116 -17.02 4.58 1.97
C ALA A 116 -16.48 3.21 2.41
N VAL A 117 -16.42 2.25 1.49
CA VAL A 117 -15.80 0.95 1.75
C VAL A 117 -14.29 1.10 1.96
N VAL A 118 -13.60 1.86 1.12
CA VAL A 118 -12.15 2.10 1.24
C VAL A 118 -11.81 2.76 2.56
N ASP A 119 -12.52 3.82 2.92
CA ASP A 119 -12.34 4.53 4.19
C ASP A 119 -12.57 3.62 5.41
N GLY A 120 -13.63 2.81 5.35
CA GLY A 120 -13.93 1.80 6.37
C GLY A 120 -12.84 0.72 6.51
N LEU A 121 -12.22 0.31 5.41
CA LEU A 121 -11.10 -0.64 5.42
C LEU A 121 -9.84 -0.01 6.02
N ILE A 122 -9.53 1.23 5.66
CA ILE A 122 -8.40 1.98 6.23
C ILE A 122 -8.59 2.14 7.74
N SER A 123 -9.78 2.55 8.18
CA SER A 123 -10.10 2.72 9.60
C SER A 123 -9.90 1.43 10.39
N LYS A 124 -10.34 0.29 9.83
CA LYS A 124 -10.12 -1.03 10.44
C LYS A 124 -8.64 -1.41 10.50
N LEU A 125 -7.89 -1.19 9.42
CA LEU A 125 -6.45 -1.45 9.39
C LEU A 125 -5.73 -0.64 10.47
N GLN A 126 -6.05 0.65 10.56
CA GLN A 126 -5.44 1.55 11.53
C GLN A 126 -5.74 1.15 12.97
N ALA A 127 -6.98 0.73 13.26
CA ALA A 127 -7.37 0.26 14.59
C ALA A 127 -6.73 -1.08 14.96
N GLU A 128 -6.65 -2.03 14.02
CA GLU A 128 -6.10 -3.37 14.27
C GLU A 128 -4.58 -3.32 14.56
N TYR A 129 -3.86 -2.42 13.91
CA TYR A 129 -2.40 -2.29 14.04
C TYR A 129 -1.95 -1.05 14.82
N ASP A 130 -2.87 -0.37 15.51
CA ASP A 130 -2.59 0.84 16.32
C ASP A 130 -1.78 1.91 15.56
N LEU A 131 -2.13 2.14 14.29
CA LEU A 131 -1.39 3.04 13.39
C LEU A 131 -1.77 4.52 13.56
N GLN A 132 -2.74 4.80 14.42
CA GLN A 132 -3.07 6.16 14.85
C GLN A 132 -2.48 6.40 16.23
N PRO A 133 -1.62 7.42 16.41
CA PRO A 133 -1.27 7.86 17.77
C PRO A 133 -2.51 8.46 18.45
N TYR A 134 -2.71 8.14 19.74
CA TYR A 134 -3.67 8.82 20.62
C TYR A 134 -3.42 10.32 20.73
#